data_AF-A0A1L6MWT3-F1
#
_entry.id   AF-A0A1L6MWT3-F1
#
_cell.length_a   1.000
_cell.length_b   1.000
_cell.length_c   1.000
_cell.angle_alpha   90.00
_cell.angle_beta   90.00
_cell.angle_gamma   90.00
#
_symmetry.space_group_name_H-M   'P 1'
#
loop_
_entity.id
_entity.type
_entity.pdbx_description
1 polymer ?
#
loop_
_entity_poly.entity_id
_entity_poly.type
_entity_poly.pdbx_seq_one_letter_code
_entity_poly.pdbx_strand_id
1 'polypeptide(L)'
;MYKQKRDQRNPPDSFLSQFIASFEPVPVGFKTFTRFGPPQLARGTHSLAGVLRWLADRKLTAKSFLPIVPKLEKIASQKKKIIPIMNVFAPFTIEPNGPFDCTNTCSAFARLEEQNRQKPKWFPEAIEYAEWMHRVHLPAIELWVTPAINKKENILVKKKRISI
;
A
#
# COMPACT_ATOMS: atom_id res chain seq x y z
N MET A 1 -6.62 -4.91 -15.40
CA MET A 1 -8.08 -4.97 -15.66
C MET A 1 -8.97 -4.26 -14.61
N TYR A 2 -8.71 -4.40 -13.30
CA TYR A 2 -9.52 -3.73 -12.26
C TYR A 2 -9.44 -2.19 -12.30
N LYS A 3 -8.26 -1.61 -12.55
CA LYS A 3 -8.07 -0.15 -12.78
C LYS A 3 -8.96 0.36 -13.92
N GLN A 4 -8.99 -0.36 -15.04
CA GLN A 4 -9.78 -0.03 -16.22
C GLN A 4 -11.29 0.01 -15.92
N LYS A 5 -11.81 -0.99 -15.19
CA LYS A 5 -13.23 -1.01 -14.76
C LYS A 5 -13.56 0.08 -13.74
N ARG A 6 -12.60 0.48 -12.89
CA ARG A 6 -12.74 1.59 -11.94
C ARG A 6 -12.79 2.93 -12.67
N ASP A 7 -11.87 3.13 -13.61
CA ASP A 7 -11.74 4.38 -14.37
C ASP A 7 -12.91 4.54 -15.38
N GLN A 8 -13.55 3.44 -15.80
CA GLN A 8 -14.84 3.47 -16.51
C GLN A 8 -16.02 3.88 -15.61
N ARG A 9 -15.96 3.61 -14.28
CA ARG A 9 -17.02 3.95 -13.32
C ARG A 9 -16.89 5.36 -12.73
N ASN A 10 -15.66 5.85 -12.58
CA ASN A 10 -15.32 7.21 -12.17
C ASN A 10 -14.20 7.69 -13.11
N PRO A 11 -14.53 8.41 -14.19
CA PRO A 11 -13.50 8.96 -15.05
C PRO A 11 -12.54 9.84 -14.23
N PRO A 12 -11.25 9.86 -14.56
CA PRO A 12 -10.29 10.74 -13.93
C PRO A 12 -10.58 12.20 -14.32
N ASP A 13 -11.48 12.85 -13.58
CA ASP A 13 -12.03 14.19 -13.91
C ASP A 13 -11.02 15.35 -13.76
N SER A 14 -9.73 15.07 -13.52
CA SER A 14 -8.77 16.11 -13.12
C SER A 14 -7.43 15.96 -13.82
N PHE A 15 -6.92 17.04 -14.40
CA PHE A 15 -5.54 17.18 -14.89
C PHE A 15 -4.50 16.70 -13.86
N LEU A 16 -4.77 16.87 -12.57
CA LEU A 16 -3.93 16.34 -11.49
C LEU A 16 -3.79 14.82 -11.53
N SER A 17 -4.85 14.10 -11.89
CA SER A 17 -4.84 12.64 -11.91
C SER A 17 -4.02 12.08 -13.08
N GLN A 18 -4.06 12.74 -14.25
CA GLN A 18 -3.18 12.44 -15.38
C GLN A 18 -1.71 12.77 -15.05
N PHE A 19 -1.50 13.89 -14.35
CA PHE A 19 -0.18 14.28 -13.88
C PHE A 19 0.40 13.28 -12.85
N ILE A 20 -0.39 12.90 -11.84
CA ILE A 20 -0.02 11.88 -10.83
C ILE A 20 0.21 10.52 -11.48
N ALA A 21 -0.59 10.14 -12.49
CA ALA A 21 -0.43 8.87 -13.21
C ALA A 21 0.88 8.80 -14.01
N SER A 22 1.44 9.95 -14.38
CA SER A 22 2.72 10.05 -15.09
C SER A 22 3.94 9.92 -14.16
N PHE A 23 3.74 10.03 -12.85
CA PHE A 23 4.79 9.73 -11.87
C PHE A 23 4.78 8.24 -11.56
N GLU A 24 5.79 7.54 -12.08
CA GLU A 24 6.09 6.18 -11.65
C GLU A 24 6.53 6.20 -10.17
N PRO A 25 6.04 5.27 -9.33
CA PRO A 25 6.46 5.22 -7.94
C PRO A 25 7.96 4.91 -7.85
N VAL A 26 8.75 5.92 -7.50
CA VAL A 26 10.19 5.75 -7.27
C VAL A 26 10.41 5.06 -5.92
N PRO A 27 11.24 4.00 -5.85
CA PRO A 27 11.60 3.39 -4.58
C PRO A 27 12.35 4.42 -3.73
N VAL A 28 11.82 4.70 -2.54
CA VAL A 28 12.45 5.60 -1.56
C VAL A 28 13.00 4.80 -0.39
N GLY A 29 14.23 5.08 0.02
CA GLY A 29 14.83 4.45 1.19
C GLY A 29 14.05 4.76 2.49
N PHE A 30 14.17 3.91 3.50
CA PHE A 30 13.41 4.06 4.75
C PHE A 30 13.66 5.38 5.49
N LYS A 31 14.90 5.86 5.51
CA LYS A 31 15.23 7.18 6.09
C LYS A 31 14.50 8.30 5.34
N THR A 32 14.38 8.20 4.02
CA THR A 32 13.63 9.15 3.18
C THR A 32 12.14 9.02 3.42
N PHE A 33 11.61 7.80 3.53
CA PHE A 33 10.20 7.54 3.85
C PHE A 33 9.80 8.05 5.24
N THR A 34 10.64 7.87 6.25
CA THR A 34 10.37 8.35 7.61
C THR A 34 10.51 9.87 7.72
N ARG A 35 11.42 10.48 6.96
CA ARG A 35 11.69 11.93 6.97
C ARG A 35 10.73 12.75 6.09
N PHE A 36 10.23 12.20 4.99
CA PHE A 36 9.37 12.92 4.03
C PHE A 36 8.03 12.23 3.74
N GLY A 37 7.75 11.09 4.37
CA GLY A 37 6.56 10.29 4.07
C GLY A 37 5.35 10.55 4.98
N PRO A 38 4.40 9.59 5.00
CA PRO A 38 3.15 9.67 5.75
C PRO A 38 3.24 10.08 7.23
N PRO A 39 4.28 9.68 8.02
CA PRO A 39 4.36 10.08 9.43
C PRO A 39 4.58 11.58 9.62
N GLN A 40 5.45 12.19 8.82
CA GLN A 40 5.76 13.61 8.88
C GLN A 40 4.59 14.45 8.38
N LEU A 41 3.92 13.99 7.30
CA LEU A 41 2.68 14.60 6.83
C LEU A 41 1.55 14.52 7.87
N ALA A 42 1.39 13.39 8.56
CA ALA A 42 0.39 13.24 9.62
C ALA A 42 0.66 14.19 10.79
N ARG A 43 1.94 14.32 11.21
CA ARG A 43 2.34 15.28 12.25
C ARG A 43 2.13 16.72 11.81
N GLY A 44 2.59 17.09 10.61
CA GLY A 44 2.46 18.44 10.07
C GLY A 44 0.99 18.87 9.92
N THR A 45 0.14 18.01 9.36
CA THR A 45 -1.30 18.28 9.21
C THR A 45 -2.02 18.36 10.56
N HIS A 46 -1.64 17.54 11.54
CA HIS A 46 -2.21 17.61 12.90
C HIS A 46 -1.79 18.88 13.64
N SER A 47 -0.51 19.26 13.56
CA SER A 47 0.00 20.51 14.12
C SER A 47 -0.64 21.72 13.45
N LEU A 48 -0.81 21.72 12.12
CA LEU A 48 -1.48 22.79 11.39
C LEU A 48 -2.97 22.92 11.80
N ALA A 49 -3.66 21.78 11.95
CA ALA A 49 -5.03 21.75 12.45
C ALA A 49 -5.13 22.31 13.89
N GLY A 50 -4.18 21.96 14.76
CA GLY A 50 -4.11 22.49 16.12
C GLY A 50 -3.86 23.99 16.18
N VAL A 51 -2.95 24.51 15.35
CA VAL A 51 -2.68 25.96 15.23
C VAL A 51 -3.90 26.71 14.69
N LEU A 52 -4.54 26.18 13.64
CA LEU A 52 -5.75 26.79 13.07
C LEU A 52 -6.90 26.83 14.08
N ARG A 53 -7.04 25.77 14.89
CA ARG A 53 -8.03 25.69 15.97
C ARG A 53 -7.73 26.68 17.08
N TRP A 54 -6.49 26.73 17.56
CA TRP A 54 -6.04 27.70 18.58
C TRP A 54 -6.23 29.16 18.12
N LEU A 55 -5.92 29.48 16.87
CA LEU A 55 -6.14 30.81 16.30
C LEU A 55 -7.63 31.14 16.18
N ALA A 56 -8.46 30.15 15.81
CA ALA A 56 -9.89 30.35 15.69
C ALA A 56 -10.58 30.55 17.05
N ASP A 57 -10.15 29.81 18.08
CA ASP A 57 -10.62 29.96 19.46
C ASP A 57 -10.29 31.36 20.01
N ARG A 58 -9.18 31.96 19.56
CA ARG A 58 -8.78 33.35 19.88
C ARG A 58 -9.38 34.40 18.95
N LYS A 59 -10.24 34.03 17.98
CA LYS A 59 -10.79 34.90 16.93
C LYS A 59 -9.73 35.60 16.07
N LEU A 60 -8.50 35.09 16.02
CA LEU A 60 -7.36 35.67 15.29
C LEU A 60 -7.29 35.21 13.82
N THR A 61 -8.13 34.25 13.40
CA THR A 61 -8.20 33.75 12.02
C THR A 61 -9.57 33.95 11.40
N ALA A 62 -9.58 34.16 10.08
CA ALA A 62 -10.81 34.23 9.31
C ALA A 62 -11.61 32.92 9.43
N LYS A 63 -12.91 33.03 9.73
CA LYS A 63 -13.87 31.90 9.81
C LYS A 63 -13.83 30.99 8.58
N SER A 64 -13.31 31.48 7.45
CA SER A 64 -13.12 30.77 6.19
C SER A 64 -12.18 29.55 6.27
N PHE A 65 -11.27 29.48 7.27
CA PHE A 65 -10.33 28.36 7.42
C PHE A 65 -10.82 27.24 8.35
N LEU A 66 -11.85 27.49 9.16
CA LEU A 66 -12.50 26.51 10.04
C LEU A 66 -13.00 25.23 9.33
N PRO A 67 -13.62 25.26 8.13
CA PRO A 67 -14.07 24.05 7.46
C PRO A 67 -12.93 23.15 6.94
N ILE A 68 -11.69 23.64 6.95
CA ILE A 68 -10.50 22.88 6.50
C ILE A 68 -9.92 22.05 7.65
N VAL A 69 -10.08 22.50 8.90
CA VAL A 69 -9.63 21.79 10.12
C VAL A 69 -10.09 20.33 10.19
N PRO A 70 -11.39 19.99 10.05
CA PRO A 70 -11.83 18.59 10.11
C PRO A 70 -11.31 17.76 8.93
N LYS A 71 -11.04 18.39 7.76
CA LYS A 71 -10.43 17.70 6.61
C LYS A 71 -8.97 17.34 6.90
N LEU A 72 -8.21 18.26 7.50
CA LEU A 72 -6.82 18.03 7.92
C LEU A 72 -6.74 16.95 9.01
N GLU A 73 -7.62 16.99 10.01
CA GLU A 73 -7.70 15.95 11.05
C GLU A 73 -8.02 14.56 10.46
N LYS A 74 -8.91 14.51 9.47
CA LYS A 74 -9.24 13.27 8.76
C LYS A 74 -8.06 12.73 7.96
N ILE A 75 -7.33 13.59 7.25
CA ILE A 75 -6.11 13.21 6.52
C ILE A 75 -5.03 12.72 7.48
N ALA A 76 -4.80 13.44 8.58
CA ALA A 76 -3.85 13.04 9.62
C ALA A 76 -4.19 11.66 10.18
N SER A 77 -5.47 11.42 10.50
CA SER A 77 -5.96 10.14 11.02
C SER A 77 -5.80 9.00 10.02
N GLN A 78 -6.05 9.23 8.74
CA GLN A 78 -5.84 8.24 7.68
C GLN A 78 -4.36 7.89 7.52
N LYS A 79 -3.48 8.90 7.48
CA LYS A 79 -2.03 8.69 7.37
C LYS A 79 -1.46 8.00 8.61
N LYS A 80 -1.98 8.29 9.80
CA LYS A 80 -1.59 7.61 11.05
C LYS A 80 -1.87 6.11 11.04
N LYS A 81 -2.96 5.67 10.40
CA LYS A 81 -3.30 4.24 10.26
C LYS A 81 -2.37 3.48 9.30
N ILE A 82 -1.80 4.18 8.32
CA ILE A 82 -0.92 3.56 7.32
C ILE A 82 0.45 3.23 7.94
N ILE A 83 0.92 4.03 8.89
CA ILE A 83 2.24 3.87 9.52
C ILE A 83 2.45 2.48 10.15
N PRO A 84 1.59 1.98 11.06
CA PRO A 84 1.79 0.67 11.67
C PRO A 84 1.76 -0.47 10.64
N ILE A 85 0.94 -0.34 9.59
CA ILE A 85 0.90 -1.32 8.50
C ILE A 85 2.25 -1.33 7.76
N MET A 86 2.75 -0.16 7.37
CA MET A 86 4.04 -0.05 6.69
C MET A 86 5.20 -0.55 7.57
N ASN A 87 5.12 -0.34 8.88
CA ASN A 87 6.14 -0.86 9.81
C ASN A 87 6.14 -2.39 9.90
N VAL A 88 4.98 -3.04 9.79
CA VAL A 88 4.91 -4.51 9.72
C VAL A 88 5.57 -5.02 8.43
N PHE A 89 5.44 -4.28 7.34
CA PHE A 89 6.04 -4.64 6.05
C PHE A 89 7.47 -4.09 5.85
N ALA A 90 7.99 -3.32 6.81
CA ALA A 90 9.32 -2.74 6.77
C ALA A 90 10.44 -3.77 6.48
N PRO A 91 10.52 -4.92 7.20
CA PRO A 91 11.57 -5.91 6.95
C PRO A 91 11.49 -6.56 5.55
N PHE A 92 10.37 -6.44 4.85
CA PHE A 92 10.19 -7.00 3.50
C PHE A 92 10.52 -6.00 2.37
N THR A 93 10.54 -4.71 2.68
CA THR A 93 10.59 -3.64 1.68
C THR A 93 11.87 -2.81 1.74
N ILE A 94 12.55 -2.81 2.89
CA ILE A 94 13.68 -1.93 3.17
C ILE A 94 15.00 -2.69 3.22
N GLU A 95 14.98 -3.91 3.76
CA GLU A 95 16.15 -4.75 3.89
C GLU A 95 16.22 -5.64 2.64
N PRO A 96 17.16 -5.40 1.71
CA PRO A 96 17.43 -6.38 0.66
C PRO A 96 17.84 -7.68 1.36
N ASN A 97 17.02 -8.72 1.17
CA ASN A 97 17.08 -10.07 1.78
C ASN A 97 16.41 -10.27 3.15
N GLY A 98 16.05 -9.21 3.89
CA GLY A 98 15.35 -9.32 5.19
C GLY A 98 15.83 -10.48 6.08
N PRO A 99 14.96 -11.08 6.92
CA PRO A 99 15.23 -12.38 7.55
C PRO A 99 14.97 -13.58 6.62
N PHE A 100 14.58 -13.34 5.36
CA PHE A 100 14.15 -14.36 4.40
C PHE A 100 15.21 -14.52 3.30
N ASP A 101 16.42 -14.83 3.74
CA ASP A 101 17.49 -15.25 2.84
C ASP A 101 17.41 -16.77 2.64
N CYS A 102 17.32 -17.20 1.37
CA CYS A 102 17.34 -18.61 1.01
C CYS A 102 18.73 -19.25 1.14
N THR A 103 19.79 -18.49 1.43
CA THR A 103 21.17 -18.99 1.56
C THR A 103 21.29 -20.15 2.55
N ASN A 104 20.56 -20.12 3.67
CA ASN A 104 20.57 -21.23 4.63
C ASN A 104 19.94 -22.50 4.02
N THR A 105 18.82 -22.37 3.30
CA THR A 105 18.16 -23.50 2.64
C THR A 105 19.01 -24.04 1.48
N CYS A 106 19.62 -23.16 0.69
CA CYS A 106 20.54 -23.54 -0.40
C CYS A 106 21.78 -24.25 0.15
N SER A 107 22.37 -23.76 1.24
CA SER A 107 23.52 -24.42 1.88
C SER A 107 23.15 -25.73 2.57
N ALA A 108 21.94 -25.85 3.14
CA ALA A 108 21.42 -27.11 3.65
C ALA A 108 21.25 -28.15 2.53
N PHE A 109 20.72 -27.73 1.38
CA PHE A 109 20.57 -28.60 0.22
C PHE A 109 21.93 -29.03 -0.36
N ALA A 110 22.90 -28.12 -0.42
CA ALA A 110 24.27 -28.42 -0.84
C ALA A 110 24.96 -29.46 0.08
N ARG A 111 24.56 -29.57 1.34
CA ARG A 111 25.09 -30.59 2.27
C ARG A 111 24.53 -31.99 2.06
N LEU A 112 23.43 -32.15 1.30
CA LEU A 112 22.84 -33.47 1.04
C LEU A 112 23.75 -34.30 0.14
N GLU A 113 23.79 -35.61 0.35
CA GLU A 113 24.37 -36.56 -0.60
C GLU A 113 23.61 -36.55 -1.93
N GLU A 114 24.31 -36.83 -3.03
CA GLU A 114 23.75 -36.74 -4.39
C GLU A 114 22.50 -37.60 -4.59
N GLN A 115 22.45 -38.80 -4.00
CA GLN A 115 21.26 -39.67 -4.02
C GLN A 115 20.03 -39.04 -3.33
N ASN A 116 20.25 -38.19 -2.32
CA ASN A 116 19.18 -37.51 -1.59
C ASN A 116 18.78 -36.18 -2.26
N ARG A 117 19.67 -35.52 -2.99
CA ARG A 117 19.37 -34.30 -3.77
C ARG A 117 18.39 -34.55 -4.91
N GLN A 118 18.39 -35.75 -5.50
CA GLN A 118 17.51 -36.12 -6.61
C GLN A 118 16.06 -36.44 -6.19
N LYS A 119 15.81 -36.64 -4.88
CA LYS A 119 14.48 -36.97 -4.35
C LYS A 119 13.50 -35.78 -4.43
N PRO A 120 13.86 -34.57 -3.97
CA PRO A 120 13.02 -33.38 -4.18
C PRO A 120 13.21 -32.80 -5.58
N LYS A 121 12.12 -32.54 -6.31
CA LYS A 121 12.13 -31.70 -7.52
C LYS A 121 12.24 -30.23 -7.14
N TRP A 122 13.42 -29.80 -6.69
CA TRP A 122 13.67 -28.43 -6.25
C TRP A 122 14.72 -27.76 -7.12
N PHE A 123 14.25 -26.97 -8.10
CA PHE A 123 15.08 -26.22 -9.04
C PHE A 123 14.63 -24.75 -9.05
N PRO A 124 14.97 -23.97 -8.01
CA PRO A 124 14.52 -22.58 -7.91
C PRO A 124 14.97 -21.73 -9.11
N GLU A 125 16.15 -22.03 -9.67
CA GLU A 125 16.71 -21.33 -10.83
C GLU A 125 16.01 -21.65 -12.14
N ALA A 126 15.25 -22.76 -12.19
CA ALA A 126 14.44 -23.10 -13.36
C ALA A 126 13.11 -22.33 -13.41
N ILE A 127 12.76 -21.57 -12.36
CA ILE A 127 11.53 -20.79 -12.31
C ILE A 127 11.77 -19.42 -12.93
N GLU A 128 11.20 -19.21 -14.12
CA GLU A 128 11.08 -17.87 -14.68
C GLU A 128 9.95 -17.11 -13.96
N TYR A 129 10.31 -16.33 -12.94
CA TYR A 129 9.34 -15.66 -12.06
C TYR A 129 8.36 -14.75 -12.81
N ALA A 130 8.83 -14.03 -13.83
CA ALA A 130 7.98 -13.14 -14.62
C ALA A 130 6.89 -13.95 -15.36
N GLU A 131 7.27 -15.06 -15.99
CA GLU A 131 6.35 -15.95 -16.67
C GLU A 131 5.38 -16.62 -15.69
N TRP A 132 5.88 -17.14 -14.57
CA TRP A 132 5.07 -17.76 -13.52
C TRP A 132 4.04 -16.80 -12.94
N MET A 133 4.43 -15.55 -12.65
CA MET A 133 3.53 -14.52 -12.14
C MET A 133 2.38 -14.25 -13.12
N HIS A 134 2.68 -14.18 -14.42
CA HIS A 134 1.66 -13.86 -15.42
C HIS A 134 0.78 -15.05 -15.79
N ARG A 135 1.35 -16.25 -15.92
CA ARG A 135 0.62 -17.43 -16.41
C ARG A 135 -0.07 -18.23 -15.32
N VAL A 136 0.45 -18.19 -14.08
CA VAL A 136 -0.07 -19.00 -12.98
C VAL A 136 -0.69 -18.10 -11.91
N HIS A 137 0.08 -17.12 -11.42
CA HIS A 137 -0.35 -16.33 -10.26
C HIS A 137 -1.51 -15.38 -10.57
N LEU A 138 -1.41 -14.59 -11.65
CA LEU A 138 -2.47 -13.65 -12.05
C LEU A 138 -3.81 -14.34 -12.31
N PRO A 139 -3.90 -15.43 -13.11
CA PRO A 139 -5.17 -16.14 -13.31
C PRO A 139 -5.77 -16.69 -12.02
N ALA A 140 -4.95 -17.18 -11.08
CA ALA A 140 -5.43 -17.64 -9.79
C ALA A 140 -6.05 -16.50 -8.96
N ILE A 141 -5.44 -15.30 -8.98
CA ILE A 141 -6.01 -14.11 -8.34
C ILE A 141 -7.36 -13.74 -8.97
N GLU A 142 -7.45 -13.81 -10.29
CA GLU A 142 -8.69 -13.49 -11.02
C GLU A 142 -9.82 -14.47 -10.71
N LEU A 143 -9.49 -15.77 -10.60
CA LEU A 143 -10.47 -16.82 -10.30
C LEU A 143 -10.93 -16.81 -8.84
N TRP A 144 -10.02 -16.64 -7.89
CA TRP A 144 -10.31 -16.90 -6.47
C TRP A 144 -10.45 -15.62 -5.65
N VAL A 145 -9.57 -14.64 -5.85
CA VAL A 145 -9.48 -13.45 -4.99
C VAL A 145 -10.42 -12.35 -5.46
N THR A 146 -10.46 -12.10 -6.77
CA THR A 146 -11.25 -11.02 -7.36
C THR A 146 -12.75 -11.15 -7.06
N PRO A 147 -13.38 -12.34 -7.15
CA PRO A 147 -14.80 -12.49 -6.80
C PRO A 147 -15.08 -12.21 -5.32
N ALA A 148 -14.17 -12.63 -4.43
CA ALA A 148 -14.31 -12.38 -2.99
C ALA A 148 -14.23 -10.89 -2.65
N ILE A 149 -13.32 -10.15 -3.30
CA ILE A 149 -13.21 -8.69 -3.17
C ILE A 149 -14.49 -8.03 -3.67
N ASN A 150 -14.95 -8.38 -4.87
CA ASN A 150 -16.17 -7.81 -5.46
C ASN A 150 -17.41 -8.07 -4.59
N LYS A 151 -17.51 -9.26 -3.99
CA LYS A 151 -18.59 -9.60 -3.04
C LYS A 151 -18.56 -8.71 -1.82
N LYS A 152 -17.38 -8.50 -1.20
CA LYS A 152 -17.22 -7.58 -0.06
C LYS A 152 -17.59 -6.14 -0.42
N GLU A 153 -17.12 -5.64 -1.56
CA GLU A 153 -17.46 -4.29 -2.03
C GLU A 153 -18.97 -4.10 -2.20
N ASN A 154 -19.64 -5.06 -2.85
CA ASN A 154 -21.09 -5.01 -3.03
C ASN A 154 -21.85 -5.01 -1.69
N ILE A 155 -21.38 -5.77 -0.69
CA ILE A 155 -21.96 -5.77 0.66
C ILE A 155 -21.79 -4.40 1.31
N LEU A 156 -20.61 -3.79 1.22
CA LEU A 156 -20.33 -2.46 1.78
C LEU A 156 -21.17 -1.38 1.12
N VAL A 157 -21.33 -1.42 -0.21
CA VAL A 157 -22.19 -0.50 -0.97
C VAL A 157 -23.65 -0.64 -0.54
N LYS A 158 -24.17 -1.87 -0.41
CA LYS A 158 -25.54 -2.10 0.09
C LYS A 158 -25.73 -1.55 1.50
N LYS A 159 -24.81 -1.84 2.42
CA LYS A 159 -24.87 -1.35 3.81
C LYS A 159 -24.91 0.18 3.88
N LYS A 160 -24.14 0.86 3.03
CA LYS A 160 -24.10 2.33 2.96
C LYS A 160 -25.39 2.95 2.37
N ARG A 161 -26.08 2.25 1.46
CA ARG A 161 -27.40 2.68 0.94
C ARG A 161 -28.53 2.52 1.95
N ILE A 162 -28.40 1.59 2.89
CA ILE A 162 -29.43 1.32 3.92
C ILE A 162 -29.29 2.27 5.12
N SER A 163 -28.10 2.86 5.31
CA SER A 163 -27.80 3.81 6.40
C SER A 163 -28.01 5.28 6.03
N ILE A 164 -28.60 5.56 4.87
CA ILE A 164 -29.00 6.89 4.39
C ILE A 164 -30.53 6.86 4.30
#